data_AF-A0A8T4C7X1-F1
#
_entry.id   AF-A0A8T4C7X1-F1
#
_cell.length_a   1.000
_cell.length_b   1.000
_cell.length_c   1.000
_cell.angle_alpha   90.00
_cell.angle_beta   90.00
_cell.angle_gamma   90.00
#
_symmetry.space_group_name_H-M   'P 1'
#
loop_
_entity.id
_entity.type
_entity.pdbx_description
1 polymer ?
#
loop_
_entity_poly.entity_id
_entity_poly.type
_entity_poly.pdbx_seq_one_letter_code
_entity_poly.pdbx_strand_id
1 'polypeptide(L)'
;MKNGLSLKEKQVLIELGKNARLSDRELASRLKTSQPTVTRIRTKLMDNGFVDRFMILPRLDKLGLRFHAFTFVRTTSLAVSKKISAWGAEQSCVVFASEGDGLRNHSVVLESVHEDYHEYALMTRSLKEKFAGQWIDVSPFFTDVSSISKFYQWHSLIEDRASKIILENVEKRVSNRERLRAALEKIPNPLERIPNPLRGREGRDEKEGKTVSPDKETENEK
;
A
#
# COMPACT_ATOMS: atom_id res chain seq x y z
N MET A 1 6.90 17.06 -7.20
CA MET A 1 7.32 16.16 -6.11
C MET A 1 7.05 14.71 -6.52
N LYS A 2 8.02 13.80 -6.38
CA LYS A 2 7.79 12.35 -6.61
C LYS A 2 6.97 11.79 -5.43
N ASN A 3 5.63 11.96 -5.50
CA ASN A 3 4.68 11.63 -4.43
C ASN A 3 4.41 10.12 -4.31
N GLY A 4 5.40 9.36 -3.87
CA GLY A 4 5.17 7.94 -3.58
C GLY A 4 6.11 7.42 -2.51
N LEU A 5 5.53 6.82 -1.46
CA LEU A 5 6.28 5.95 -0.55
C LEU A 5 6.95 4.84 -1.36
N SER A 6 8.23 4.61 -1.09
CA SER A 6 8.96 3.45 -1.57
C SER A 6 8.31 2.15 -1.07
N LEU A 7 8.65 1.03 -1.71
CA LEU A 7 8.12 -0.27 -1.32
C LEU A 7 8.39 -0.59 0.16
N LYS A 8 9.59 -0.28 0.64
CA LYS A 8 9.96 -0.55 2.04
C LYS A 8 9.23 0.37 3.02
N GLU A 9 9.03 1.64 2.67
CA GLU A 9 8.24 2.58 3.48
C GLU A 9 6.76 2.14 3.58
N LYS A 10 6.17 1.65 2.48
CA LYS A 10 4.83 1.05 2.49
C LYS A 10 4.78 -0.17 3.40
N GLN A 11 5.78 -1.06 3.33
CA GLN A 11 5.85 -2.25 4.19
C GLN A 11 5.92 -1.88 5.67
N VAL A 12 6.73 -0.87 6.04
CA VAL A 12 6.77 -0.38 7.42
C VAL A 12 5.42 0.20 7.85
N LEU A 13 4.78 1.01 7.01
CA LEU A 13 3.47 1.59 7.32
C LEU A 13 2.39 0.52 7.51
N ILE A 14 2.38 -0.53 6.68
CA ILE A 14 1.47 -1.67 6.81
C ILE A 14 1.67 -2.38 8.15
N GLU A 15 2.91 -2.71 8.52
CA GLU A 15 3.19 -3.40 9.79
C GLU A 15 2.84 -2.54 11.01
N LEU A 16 3.10 -1.23 10.95
CA LEU A 16 2.65 -0.28 11.96
C LEU A 16 1.12 -0.19 12.06
N GLY A 17 0.43 -0.21 10.91
CA GLY A 17 -1.03 -0.23 10.87
C GLY A 17 -1.61 -1.45 11.58
N LYS A 18 -0.98 -2.63 11.45
CA LYS A 18 -1.41 -3.85 12.15
C LYS A 18 -1.10 -3.82 13.64
N ASN A 19 0.09 -3.36 14.01
CA ASN A 19 0.50 -3.25 15.40
C ASN A 19 1.48 -2.10 15.60
N ALA A 20 0.96 -0.96 16.04
CA ALA A 20 1.74 0.24 16.29
C ALA A 20 2.76 0.10 17.44
N ARG A 21 2.63 -0.92 18.31
CA ARG A 21 3.53 -1.12 19.46
C ARG A 21 4.84 -1.81 19.11
N LEU A 22 5.00 -2.30 17.88
CA LEU A 22 6.22 -2.98 17.47
C LEU A 22 7.43 -2.05 17.61
N SER A 23 8.51 -2.53 18.21
CA SER A 23 9.79 -1.86 18.23
C SER A 23 10.43 -1.83 16.84
N ASP A 24 11.37 -0.91 16.61
CA ASP A 24 12.15 -0.87 15.36
C ASP A 24 12.90 -2.18 15.12
N ARG A 25 13.37 -2.84 16.20
CA ARG A 25 14.04 -4.13 16.14
C ARG A 25 13.10 -5.24 15.64
N GLU A 26 11.88 -5.31 16.18
CA GLU A 26 10.88 -6.29 15.75
C GLU A 26 10.46 -6.05 14.30
N LEU A 27 10.20 -4.80 13.92
CA LEU A 27 9.92 -4.45 12.52
C LEU A 27 11.07 -4.82 11.59
N ALA A 28 12.32 -4.56 11.98
CA ALA A 28 13.49 -4.88 11.18
C ALA A 28 13.62 -6.39 10.95
N SER A 29 13.38 -7.19 11.98
CA SER A 29 13.34 -8.64 11.90
C SER A 29 12.25 -9.13 10.93
N ARG A 30 11.01 -8.62 11.06
CA ARG A 30 9.88 -8.97 10.18
C ARG A 30 10.13 -8.58 8.72
N LEU A 31 10.69 -7.40 8.49
CA LEU A 31 10.89 -6.83 7.16
C LEU A 31 12.23 -7.20 6.51
N LYS A 32 13.01 -8.07 7.19
CA LYS A 32 14.34 -8.54 6.77
C LYS A 32 15.23 -7.39 6.35
N THR A 33 15.38 -6.40 7.24
CA THR A 33 16.19 -5.20 7.01
C THR A 33 16.92 -4.80 8.30
N SER A 34 17.77 -3.77 8.24
CA SER A 34 18.49 -3.30 9.42
C SER A 34 17.61 -2.41 10.29
N GLN A 35 17.80 -2.47 11.61
CA GLN A 35 17.10 -1.60 12.56
C GLN A 35 17.27 -0.10 12.22
N PRO A 36 18.49 0.41 11.90
CA PRO A 36 18.65 1.82 11.50
C PRO A 36 17.82 2.20 10.27
N THR A 37 17.62 1.26 9.32
CA THR A 37 16.77 1.51 8.15
C THR A 37 15.31 1.70 8.55
N VAL A 38 14.79 0.86 9.46
CA VAL A 38 13.42 1.01 9.98
C VAL A 38 13.26 2.30 10.76
N THR A 39 14.19 2.62 11.65
CA THR A 39 14.15 3.87 12.43
C THR A 39 14.06 5.07 11.50
N ARG A 40 14.94 5.16 10.49
CA ARG A 40 14.91 6.24 9.50
C ARG A 40 13.57 6.32 8.75
N ILE A 41 13.02 5.17 8.36
CA ILE A 41 11.73 5.12 7.66
C ILE A 41 10.59 5.57 8.58
N ARG A 42 10.55 5.07 9.82
CA ARG A 42 9.51 5.41 10.80
C ARG A 42 9.52 6.90 11.09
N THR A 43 10.68 7.48 11.37
CA THR A 43 10.85 8.94 11.54
C THR A 43 10.34 9.68 10.32
N LYS A 44 10.75 9.27 9.11
CA LYS A 44 10.27 9.87 7.87
C LYS A 44 8.75 9.78 7.68
N LEU A 45 8.11 8.66 8.08
CA LEU A 45 6.65 8.51 7.99
C LEU A 45 5.92 9.48 8.93
N MET A 46 6.48 9.72 10.12
CA MET A 46 5.93 10.70 11.08
C MET A 46 6.16 12.13 10.57
N ASP A 47 7.39 12.49 10.22
CA ASP A 47 7.78 13.86 9.82
C ASP A 47 7.05 14.34 8.57
N ASN A 48 6.71 13.42 7.66
CA ASN A 48 5.99 13.75 6.43
C ASN A 48 4.47 13.54 6.52
N GLY A 49 3.93 13.30 7.72
CA GLY A 49 2.48 13.19 7.93
C GLY A 49 1.82 11.94 7.35
N PHE A 50 2.58 10.88 7.06
CA PHE A 50 2.00 9.59 6.69
C PHE A 50 1.45 8.83 7.91
N VAL A 51 1.93 9.17 9.10
CA VAL A 51 1.37 8.75 10.39
C VAL A 51 1.02 10.01 11.15
N ASP A 52 -0.29 10.27 11.28
CA ASP A 52 -0.79 11.46 11.97
C ASP A 52 -0.66 11.34 13.50
N ARG A 53 -1.04 10.17 14.06
CA ARG A 53 -0.95 9.91 15.50
C ARG A 53 -0.94 8.42 15.82
N PHE A 54 -0.48 8.11 17.03
CA PHE A 54 -0.65 6.81 17.65
C PHE A 54 -1.73 6.90 18.72
N MET A 55 -2.77 6.06 18.60
CA MET A 55 -3.93 6.10 19.49
C MET A 55 -4.22 4.71 20.03
N ILE A 56 -4.60 4.65 21.31
CA ILE A 56 -5.18 3.46 21.93
C ILE A 56 -6.67 3.46 21.61
N LEU A 57 -7.19 2.36 21.10
CA LEU A 57 -8.64 2.17 20.94
C LEU A 57 -9.19 1.42 22.17
N PRO A 58 -9.85 2.12 23.12
CA PRO A 58 -10.34 1.48 24.33
C PRO A 58 -11.56 0.59 24.06
N ARG A 59 -11.77 -0.37 24.96
CA ARG A 59 -13.02 -1.13 25.05
C ARG A 59 -14.09 -0.27 25.70
N LEU A 60 -14.88 0.44 24.87
CA LEU A 60 -15.91 1.38 25.33
C LEU A 60 -16.93 0.71 26.27
N ASP A 61 -17.30 -0.54 25.99
CA ASP A 61 -18.16 -1.38 26.84
C ASP A 61 -17.63 -1.54 28.27
N LYS A 62 -16.31 -1.59 28.45
CA LYS A 62 -15.65 -1.71 29.75
C LYS A 62 -15.55 -0.39 30.50
N LEU A 63 -15.82 0.72 29.82
CA LEU A 63 -15.85 2.06 30.40
C LEU A 63 -17.26 2.51 30.78
N GLY A 64 -18.27 1.63 30.65
CA GLY A 64 -19.68 1.98 30.87
C GLY A 64 -20.34 2.68 29.68
N LEU A 65 -19.59 2.95 28.61
CA LEU A 65 -20.09 3.58 27.40
C LEU A 65 -20.72 2.54 26.49
N ARG A 66 -22.05 2.56 26.41
CA ARG A 66 -22.82 1.56 25.68
C ARG A 66 -23.62 2.13 24.53
N PHE A 67 -23.97 3.42 24.56
CA PHE A 67 -24.87 4.03 23.60
C PHE A 67 -24.08 4.80 22.55
N HIS A 68 -23.95 4.23 21.35
CA HIS A 68 -23.20 4.81 20.24
C HIS A 68 -24.16 5.44 19.23
N ALA A 69 -24.01 6.73 18.95
CA ALA A 69 -24.98 7.51 18.18
C ALA A 69 -24.34 8.32 17.06
N PHE A 70 -24.91 8.20 15.87
CA PHE A 70 -24.72 9.09 14.73
C PHE A 70 -25.90 10.06 14.68
N THR A 71 -25.63 11.35 14.84
CA THR A 71 -26.62 12.42 14.74
C THR A 71 -26.42 13.16 13.43
N PHE A 72 -27.40 13.07 12.55
CA PHE A 72 -27.44 13.72 11.26
C PHE A 72 -28.22 15.03 11.38
N VAL A 73 -27.55 16.15 11.17
CA VAL A 73 -28.14 17.48 11.27
C VAL A 73 -28.18 18.09 9.89
N ARG A 74 -29.39 18.32 9.37
CA ARG A 74 -29.59 19.11 8.15
C ARG A 74 -29.78 20.56 8.54
N THR A 75 -29.08 21.45 7.85
CA THR A 75 -29.01 22.87 8.21
C THR A 75 -29.47 23.76 7.07
N THR A 76 -29.81 25.00 7.39
CA THR A 76 -30.27 25.99 6.42
C THR A 76 -29.15 26.57 5.56
N SER A 77 -27.88 26.49 6.01
CA SER A 77 -26.73 27.03 5.29
C SER A 77 -25.42 26.33 5.66
N LEU A 78 -24.44 26.39 4.76
CA LEU A 78 -23.08 25.88 5.01
C LEU A 78 -22.43 26.54 6.23
N ALA A 79 -22.69 27.83 6.45
CA ALA A 79 -22.16 28.56 7.60
C ALA A 79 -22.66 27.98 8.93
N VAL A 80 -23.94 27.58 8.99
CA VAL A 80 -24.50 26.88 10.15
C VAL A 80 -23.86 25.50 10.31
N SER A 81 -23.74 24.72 9.22
CA SER A 81 -23.09 23.41 9.28
C SER A 81 -21.68 23.48 9.88
N LYS A 82 -20.87 24.46 9.47
CA LYS A 82 -19.53 24.69 10.03
C LYS A 82 -19.57 25.00 11.53
N LYS A 83 -20.51 25.84 11.98
CA LYS A 83 -20.67 26.16 13.41
C LYS A 83 -21.10 24.95 14.24
N ILE A 84 -22.00 24.12 13.71
CA ILE A 84 -22.44 22.90 14.40
C ILE A 84 -21.30 21.87 14.46
N SER A 85 -20.55 21.68 13.36
CA SER A 85 -19.38 20.80 13.34
C SER A 85 -18.31 21.25 14.36
N ALA A 86 -17.99 22.56 14.39
CA ALA A 86 -17.07 23.13 15.37
C ALA A 86 -17.56 22.94 16.82
N TRP A 87 -18.85 23.17 17.08
CA TRP A 87 -19.44 22.91 18.40
C TRP A 87 -19.36 21.42 18.77
N GLY A 88 -19.61 20.53 17.82
CA GLY A 88 -19.48 19.08 18.02
C GLY A 88 -18.06 18.70 18.44
N ALA A 89 -17.04 19.27 17.79
CA ALA A 89 -15.63 19.04 18.13
C ALA A 89 -15.24 19.51 19.55
N GLU A 90 -16.01 20.38 20.18
CA GLU A 90 -15.83 20.82 21.58
C GLU A 90 -16.46 19.85 22.59
N GLN A 91 -17.33 18.94 22.17
CA GLN A 91 -18.04 18.02 23.07
C GLN A 91 -17.19 16.77 23.35
N SER A 92 -16.97 16.46 24.63
CA SER A 92 -16.18 15.29 25.04
C SER A 92 -16.78 13.94 24.59
N CYS A 93 -18.10 13.86 24.45
CA CYS A 93 -18.79 12.66 24.00
C CYS A 93 -18.77 12.49 22.48
N VAL A 94 -18.36 13.50 21.70
CA VAL A 94 -18.31 13.46 20.23
C VAL A 94 -16.92 13.01 19.79
N VAL A 95 -16.84 11.87 19.10
CA VAL A 95 -15.60 11.25 18.63
C VAL A 95 -15.32 11.53 17.15
N PHE A 96 -16.32 11.99 16.41
CA PHE A 96 -16.18 12.48 15.04
C PHE A 96 -17.24 13.55 14.75
N ALA A 97 -16.82 14.65 14.13
CA ALA A 97 -17.69 15.71 13.67
C ALA A 97 -17.26 16.15 12.28
N SER A 98 -18.18 16.16 11.33
CA SER A 98 -17.90 16.61 9.97
C SER A 98 -19.13 17.24 9.37
N GLU A 99 -18.91 18.35 8.67
CA GLU A 99 -19.79 18.79 7.60
C GLU A 99 -19.66 17.87 6.38
N GLY A 100 -20.67 17.86 5.51
CA GLY A 100 -20.58 17.12 4.25
C GLY A 100 -21.83 17.21 3.40
N ASP A 101 -21.69 16.71 2.19
CA ASP A 101 -22.78 16.57 1.22
C ASP A 101 -23.31 15.12 1.23
N GLY A 102 -24.57 14.92 0.83
CA GLY A 102 -25.18 13.59 0.65
C GLY A 102 -26.49 13.37 1.41
N LEU A 103 -26.78 14.17 2.44
CA LEU A 103 -28.03 14.10 3.22
C LEU A 103 -29.08 15.13 2.78
N ARG A 104 -28.91 15.71 1.58
CA ARG A 104 -29.65 16.87 1.03
C ARG A 104 -29.37 18.15 1.82
N ASN A 105 -29.26 19.28 1.13
CA ASN A 105 -28.84 20.56 1.72
C ASN A 105 -27.48 20.45 2.44
N HIS A 106 -27.14 21.47 3.22
CA HIS A 106 -25.92 21.49 4.03
C HIS A 106 -26.10 20.63 5.28
N SER A 107 -25.23 19.65 5.47
CA SER A 107 -25.41 18.63 6.51
C SER A 107 -24.18 18.47 7.39
N VAL A 108 -24.43 18.03 8.62
CA VAL A 108 -23.41 17.67 9.62
C VAL A 108 -23.70 16.28 10.13
N VAL A 109 -22.64 15.51 10.32
CA VAL A 109 -22.65 14.23 11.02
C VAL A 109 -21.86 14.40 12.31
N LEU A 110 -22.48 14.05 13.43
CA LEU A 110 -21.84 13.92 14.72
C LEU A 110 -21.89 12.46 15.15
N GLU A 111 -20.74 11.83 15.33
CA GLU A 111 -20.62 10.52 15.95
C GLU A 111 -20.25 10.72 17.41
N SER A 112 -21.04 10.13 18.30
CA SER A 112 -20.92 10.33 19.74
C SER A 112 -21.17 9.05 20.51
N VAL A 113 -20.56 8.95 21.69
CA VAL A 113 -20.66 7.78 22.57
C VAL A 113 -21.08 8.23 23.95
N HIS A 114 -22.06 7.53 24.52
CA HIS A 114 -22.74 7.87 25.76
C HIS A 114 -22.90 6.61 26.62
N GLU A 115 -23.11 6.77 27.92
CA GLU A 115 -23.48 5.69 28.84
C GLU A 115 -24.84 5.10 28.44
N ASP A 116 -25.82 5.97 28.18
CA ASP A 116 -27.19 5.61 27.87
C ASP A 116 -27.90 6.64 26.96
N TYR A 117 -29.20 6.42 26.72
CA TYR A 117 -30.02 7.34 25.94
C TYR A 117 -30.24 8.69 26.63
N HIS A 118 -30.23 8.73 27.96
CA HIS A 118 -30.47 9.97 28.71
C HIS A 118 -29.33 10.97 28.50
N GLU A 119 -28.08 10.53 28.62
CA GLU A 119 -26.91 11.36 28.34
C GLU A 119 -26.90 11.85 26.88
N TYR A 120 -27.22 10.96 25.93
CA TYR A 120 -27.40 11.34 24.53
C TYR A 120 -28.48 12.42 24.32
N ALA A 121 -29.62 12.28 25.02
CA ALA A 121 -30.73 13.21 24.92
C ALA A 121 -30.35 14.60 25.47
N LEU A 122 -29.52 14.67 26.52
CA LEU A 122 -28.98 15.93 27.04
C LEU A 122 -28.10 16.64 26.00
N MET A 123 -27.17 15.93 25.35
CA MET A 123 -26.33 16.49 24.29
C MET A 123 -27.20 17.02 23.13
N THR A 124 -28.16 16.22 22.68
CA THR A 124 -29.05 16.59 21.56
C THR A 124 -29.95 17.78 21.91
N ARG A 125 -30.36 17.90 23.18
CA ARG A 125 -31.08 19.07 23.69
C ARG A 125 -30.21 20.32 23.61
N SER A 126 -28.97 20.27 24.10
CA SER A 126 -28.03 21.39 24.02
C SER A 126 -27.76 21.81 22.58
N LEU A 127 -27.62 20.86 21.66
CA LEU A 127 -27.52 21.13 20.22
C LEU A 127 -28.74 21.92 19.71
N LYS A 128 -29.95 21.42 19.99
CA LYS A 128 -31.20 22.03 19.50
C LYS A 128 -31.44 23.41 20.09
N GLU A 129 -31.13 23.61 21.37
CA GLU A 129 -31.24 24.91 22.04
C GLU A 129 -30.23 25.92 21.46
N LYS A 130 -28.96 25.53 21.32
CA LYS A 130 -27.89 26.42 20.82
C LYS A 130 -28.11 26.86 19.37
N PHE A 131 -28.71 26.00 18.54
CA PHE A 131 -28.92 26.24 17.10
C PHE A 131 -30.39 26.33 16.71
N ALA A 132 -31.27 26.75 17.64
CA ALA A 132 -32.69 26.87 17.39
C ALA A 132 -32.99 27.69 16.11
N GLY A 133 -33.88 27.16 15.27
CA GLY A 133 -34.26 27.79 13.99
C GLY A 133 -33.21 27.74 12.88
N GLN A 134 -32.03 27.14 13.11
CA GLN A 134 -30.94 27.06 12.12
C GLN A 134 -30.77 25.65 11.52
N TRP A 135 -31.54 24.68 12.00
CA TRP A 135 -31.62 23.33 11.46
C TRP A 135 -32.97 23.10 10.76
N ILE A 136 -32.93 22.28 9.72
CA ILE A 136 -34.11 21.77 8.99
C ILE A 136 -34.60 20.50 9.68
N ASP A 137 -33.67 19.65 10.11
CA ASP A 137 -33.97 18.35 10.68
C ASP A 137 -32.77 17.82 11.49
N VAL A 138 -33.07 17.02 12.52
CA VAL A 138 -32.09 16.33 13.38
C VAL A 138 -32.53 14.87 13.48
N SER A 139 -31.83 14.00 12.76
CA SER A 139 -32.15 12.58 12.64
C SER A 139 -31.07 11.73 13.32
N PRO A 140 -31.40 10.91 14.33
CA PRO A 140 -30.44 10.03 14.98
C PRO A 140 -30.45 8.62 14.38
N PHE A 141 -29.29 7.99 14.39
CA PHE A 141 -29.12 6.54 14.32
C PHE A 141 -28.25 6.11 15.49
N PHE A 142 -28.66 5.10 16.26
CA PHE A 142 -27.89 4.65 17.41
C PHE A 142 -27.90 3.12 17.53
N THR A 143 -26.87 2.61 18.20
CA THR A 143 -26.67 1.19 18.46
C THR A 143 -26.03 1.02 19.84
N ASP A 144 -26.21 -0.16 20.43
CA ASP A 144 -25.34 -0.59 21.53
C ASP A 144 -23.92 -0.85 20.97
N VAL A 145 -22.90 -0.42 21.71
CA VAL A 145 -21.46 -0.62 21.38
C VAL A 145 -21.14 -2.09 21.18
N SER A 146 -21.76 -3.00 21.95
CA SER A 146 -21.55 -4.45 21.83
C SER A 146 -22.08 -5.04 20.53
N SER A 147 -23.01 -4.35 19.86
CA SER A 147 -23.57 -4.76 18.56
C SER A 147 -22.69 -4.34 17.37
N ILE A 148 -21.64 -3.54 17.59
CA ILE A 148 -20.74 -3.09 16.52
C ILE A 148 -19.88 -4.26 16.07
N SER A 149 -20.13 -4.74 14.84
CA SER A 149 -19.40 -5.86 14.24
C SER A 149 -17.98 -5.48 13.78
N LYS A 150 -17.75 -4.20 13.47
CA LYS A 150 -16.47 -3.69 13.00
C LYS A 150 -16.29 -2.22 13.39
N PHE A 151 -15.28 -1.95 14.21
CA PHE A 151 -14.79 -0.59 14.51
C PHE A 151 -13.82 -0.09 13.42
N TYR A 152 -13.26 1.12 13.61
CA TYR A 152 -12.28 1.73 12.71
C TYR A 152 -11.00 0.89 12.52
N GLN A 153 -11.05 -0.09 11.62
CA GLN A 153 -9.94 -0.98 11.28
C GLN A 153 -9.15 -0.42 10.09
N TRP A 154 -8.35 0.62 10.34
CA TRP A 154 -7.50 1.24 9.33
C TRP A 154 -6.49 0.27 8.71
N HIS A 155 -6.02 -0.71 9.49
CA HIS A 155 -5.09 -1.72 9.00
C HIS A 155 -5.64 -2.49 7.79
N SER A 156 -6.92 -2.89 7.80
CA SER A 156 -7.51 -3.63 6.68
C SER A 156 -7.53 -2.82 5.40
N LEU A 157 -7.79 -1.52 5.51
CA LEU A 157 -7.76 -0.59 4.39
C LEU A 157 -6.33 -0.42 3.86
N ILE A 158 -5.36 -0.20 4.75
CA ILE A 158 -3.95 -0.06 4.41
C ILE A 158 -3.44 -1.35 3.75
N GLU A 159 -3.77 -2.51 4.30
CA GLU A 159 -3.41 -3.82 3.77
C GLU A 159 -3.99 -4.06 2.38
N ASP A 160 -5.29 -3.82 2.16
CA ASP A 160 -5.92 -3.99 0.84
C ASP A 160 -5.26 -3.08 -0.20
N ARG A 161 -5.12 -1.78 0.12
CA ARG A 161 -4.55 -0.80 -0.82
C ARG A 161 -3.08 -1.05 -1.08
N ALA A 162 -2.30 -1.35 -0.06
CA ALA A 162 -0.88 -1.59 -0.21
C ALA A 162 -0.59 -2.94 -0.87
N SER A 163 -1.38 -3.98 -0.62
CA SER A 163 -1.23 -5.28 -1.30
C SER A 163 -1.44 -5.14 -2.80
N LYS A 164 -2.45 -4.38 -3.24
CA LYS A 164 -2.65 -4.05 -4.67
C LYS A 164 -1.41 -3.39 -5.27
N ILE A 165 -0.85 -2.40 -4.59
CA ILE A 165 0.36 -1.70 -5.07
C ILE A 165 1.59 -2.62 -5.07
N ILE A 166 1.74 -3.51 -4.08
CA ILE A 166 2.85 -4.47 -4.03
C ILE A 166 2.72 -5.45 -5.21
N LEU A 167 1.54 -6.01 -5.43
CA LEU A 167 1.25 -6.95 -6.52
C LEU A 167 1.53 -6.30 -7.89
N GLU A 168 0.99 -5.11 -8.15
CA GLU A 168 1.24 -4.36 -9.39
C GLU A 168 2.74 -4.13 -9.64
N ASN A 169 3.52 -3.84 -8.59
CA ASN A 169 4.96 -3.63 -8.71
C ASN A 169 5.74 -4.93 -8.94
N VAL A 170 5.29 -6.04 -8.36
CA VAL A 170 5.87 -7.37 -8.60
C VAL A 170 5.62 -7.77 -10.06
N GLU A 171 4.39 -7.65 -10.54
CA GLU A 171 4.01 -7.94 -11.94
C GLU A 171 4.83 -7.12 -12.94
N LYS A 172 4.96 -5.80 -12.71
CA LYS A 172 5.82 -4.93 -13.55
C LYS A 172 7.28 -5.37 -13.58
N ARG A 173 7.83 -5.81 -12.45
CA ARG A 173 9.21 -6.30 -12.35
C ARG A 173 9.41 -7.62 -13.08
N VAL A 174 8.47 -8.55 -12.95
CA VAL A 174 8.49 -9.84 -13.65
C VAL A 174 8.45 -9.59 -15.16
N SER A 175 7.49 -8.79 -15.64
CA SER A 175 7.38 -8.43 -17.06
C SER A 175 8.63 -7.75 -17.61
N ASN A 176 9.22 -6.81 -16.87
CA ASN A 176 10.48 -6.18 -17.29
C ASN A 176 11.66 -7.16 -17.35
N ARG A 177 11.73 -8.11 -16.41
CA ARG A 177 12.78 -9.15 -16.40
C ARG A 177 12.64 -10.09 -17.60
N GLU A 178 11.41 -10.47 -17.95
CA GLU A 178 11.13 -11.28 -19.15
C GLU A 178 11.51 -10.54 -20.43
N ARG A 179 11.15 -9.26 -20.53
CA ARG A 179 11.58 -8.40 -21.66
C ARG A 179 13.09 -8.29 -21.78
N LEU A 180 13.80 -8.10 -20.67
CA LEU A 180 15.26 -8.01 -20.65
C LEU A 180 15.90 -9.35 -21.05
N ARG A 181 15.38 -10.47 -20.57
CA ARG A 181 15.84 -11.82 -20.96
C ARG A 181 15.67 -12.05 -22.46
N ALA A 182 14.49 -11.74 -23.00
CA ALA A 182 14.22 -11.85 -24.44
C ALA A 182 15.10 -10.92 -25.29
N ALA A 183 15.51 -9.76 -24.76
CA ALA A 183 16.45 -8.87 -25.42
C ALA A 183 17.89 -9.42 -25.39
N LEU A 184 18.32 -9.99 -24.26
CA LEU A 184 19.65 -10.60 -24.10
C LEU A 184 19.82 -11.84 -24.99
N GLU A 185 18.79 -12.66 -25.15
CA GLU A 185 18.80 -13.82 -26.06
C GLU A 185 18.94 -13.41 -27.54
N LYS A 186 18.61 -12.16 -27.89
CA LYS A 186 18.80 -11.61 -29.24
C LYS A 186 20.19 -11.01 -29.47
N ILE A 187 21.02 -10.88 -28.43
CA ILE A 187 22.39 -10.40 -28.58
C ILE A 187 23.24 -11.57 -29.10
N PRO A 188 23.87 -11.45 -30.28
CA PRO A 188 24.75 -12.51 -30.79
C PRO A 188 25.88 -12.80 -29.82
N ASN A 189 26.24 -14.08 -29.66
CA ASN A 189 27.31 -14.48 -28.74
C ASN A 189 28.63 -13.79 -29.12
N PRO A 190 29.27 -13.02 -28.22
CA PRO A 190 30.51 -12.31 -28.52
C PRO A 190 31.64 -13.24 -28.99
N LEU A 191 31.62 -14.51 -28.58
CA LEU A 191 32.61 -15.52 -28.96
C LEU A 191 32.42 -16.07 -30.37
N GLU A 192 31.25 -15.88 -31.00
CA GLU A 192 31.01 -16.27 -32.39
C GLU A 192 31.58 -15.26 -33.40
N ARG A 193 32.00 -14.06 -32.93
CA ARG A 193 32.58 -13.01 -33.78
C ARG A 193 34.11 -13.01 -33.85
N ILE A 194 34.80 -13.89 -33.14
CA ILE A 194 36.26 -14.00 -33.24
C ILE A 194 36.57 -14.82 -34.50
N PRO A 195 37.13 -14.23 -35.58
CA PRO A 195 37.51 -14.99 -36.75
C PRO A 195 38.57 -16.01 -36.35
N ASN A 196 38.32 -17.30 -36.61
CA ASN A 196 39.31 -18.35 -36.37
C ASN A 196 40.53 -18.11 -37.29
N PRO A 197 41.72 -17.77 -36.76
CA PRO A 197 42.88 -17.40 -37.59
C PRO A 197 43.43 -18.55 -38.43
N LEU A 198 43.00 -19.79 -38.18
CA LEU A 198 43.58 -20.99 -38.78
C LEU A 198 42.86 -21.49 -40.03
N ARG A 199 41.79 -20.83 -40.50
CA ARG A 199 40.94 -21.35 -41.60
C ARG A 199 41.33 -20.84 -43.00
N GLY A 200 42.64 -20.68 -43.26
CA GLY A 200 43.15 -20.03 -44.48
C GLY A 200 44.33 -20.73 -45.18
N ARG A 201 44.60 -22.00 -44.92
CA ARG A 201 45.61 -22.78 -45.66
C ARG A 201 45.16 -24.22 -45.82
N GLU A 202 44.39 -24.52 -46.86
CA GLU A 202 44.34 -25.85 -47.47
C GLU A 202 43.58 -25.73 -48.79
N GLY A 203 44.30 -25.90 -49.90
CA GLY A 203 43.74 -25.72 -51.23
C GLY A 203 44.81 -25.34 -52.24
N ARG A 204 45.81 -26.22 -52.44
CA ARG A 204 46.54 -26.31 -53.71
C ARG A 204 47.22 -27.67 -53.85
N ASP A 205 46.89 -28.29 -54.97
CA ASP A 205 47.66 -29.27 -55.74
C ASP A 205 47.79 -30.69 -55.17
N GLU A 206 47.13 -31.64 -55.84
CA GLU A 206 47.79 -32.79 -56.51
C GLU A 206 46.72 -33.78 -57.02
N LYS A 207 46.63 -33.92 -58.35
CA LYS A 207 46.32 -35.18 -59.07
C LYS A 207 46.34 -34.93 -60.58
N GLU A 208 47.42 -35.35 -61.24
CA GLU A 208 47.35 -36.04 -62.53
C GLU A 208 48.70 -36.70 -62.86
N GLY A 209 48.67 -38.00 -63.15
CA GLY A 209 49.83 -38.79 -63.55
C GLY A 209 49.39 -40.22 -63.89
N LYS A 210 49.19 -40.49 -65.19
CA LYS A 210 48.79 -41.77 -65.77
C LYS A 210 50.02 -42.56 -66.26
N THR A 211 49.91 -43.90 -66.16
CA THR A 211 50.54 -44.98 -66.97
C THR A 211 52.06 -45.15 -66.83
N VAL A 212 52.67 -46.35 -66.78
CA VAL A 212 52.56 -47.59 -67.59
C VAL A 212 53.22 -48.77 -66.81
N SER A 213 52.71 -50.00 -66.94
CA SER A 213 53.39 -51.25 -66.52
C SER A 213 54.47 -51.68 -67.54
N PRO A 214 55.50 -52.45 -67.17
CA PRO A 214 55.40 -53.89 -67.48
C PRO A 214 56.06 -54.83 -66.46
N ASP A 215 55.64 -56.07 -66.59
CA ASP A 215 56.08 -57.27 -65.89
C ASP A 215 57.54 -57.69 -66.18
N LYS A 216 58.08 -58.41 -65.18
CA LYS A 216 58.93 -59.62 -65.24
C LYS A 216 60.46 -59.55 -65.39
N GLU A 217 61.03 -60.32 -64.46
CA GLU A 217 62.08 -61.33 -64.62
C GLU A 217 63.57 -60.93 -64.41
N THR A 218 64.10 -61.57 -63.36
CA THR A 218 65.38 -62.31 -63.26
C THR A 218 66.72 -61.58 -63.16
N GLU A 219 67.40 -61.96 -62.07
CA GLU A 219 68.79 -62.47 -62.02
C GLU A 219 69.98 -61.51 -62.13
N ASN A 220 70.71 -61.50 -61.00
CA ASN A 220 72.14 -61.78 -60.82
C ASN A 220 73.24 -60.80 -61.24
N GLU A 221 74.15 -60.72 -60.26
CA GLU A 221 75.60 -60.63 -60.36
C GLU A 221 76.29 -59.28 -60.62
N LYS A 222 76.99 -58.87 -59.55
CA LYS A 222 78.27 -58.14 -59.44
C LYS A 222 78.28 -56.63 -59.64
#